data_AF-F7UWG4-F1
#
_entry.id   AF-F7UWG4-F1
#
_cell.length_a   1.000
_cell.length_b   1.000
_cell.length_c   1.000
_cell.angle_alpha   90.00
_cell.angle_beta   90.00
_cell.angle_gamma   90.00
#
_symmetry.space_group_name_H-M   'P 1'
#
loop_
_entity.id
_entity.type
_entity.pdbx_description
1 polymer ?
#
loop_
_entity_poly.entity_id
_entity_poly.type
_entity_poly.pdbx_seq_one_letter_code
_entity_poly.pdbx_strand_id
1 'polypeptide(L)'
;MATKTSLLDNSVVRTLVLFVALLIIGLVTRFPALQFPQLYALHGVFAAPFFSALALWHFNRAGNVWTLFVAVLGLAAVLGSMSLVMGLSFLALAVCLLVFRCALRKMNPARRDIACAVLFGALDYPCALVVGIASGSYIGTLEAIPIVLLLAAVAVGLSLLAALLLAKEER
;
A
#
# COMPACT_ATOMS: atom_id res chain seq x y z
N MET A 1 32.93 -20.96 -1.02
CA MET A 1 32.45 -19.60 -1.33
C MET A 1 31.25 -19.34 -0.43
N ALA A 2 31.44 -18.68 0.71
CA ALA A 2 30.35 -18.44 1.66
C ALA A 2 29.38 -17.41 1.07
N THR A 3 28.18 -17.85 0.73
CA THR A 3 27.07 -16.97 0.39
C THR A 3 26.80 -16.09 1.61
N LYS A 4 27.14 -14.80 1.54
CA LYS A 4 26.74 -13.81 2.55
C LYS A 4 25.22 -13.79 2.57
N THR A 5 24.61 -14.45 3.54
CA THR A 5 23.19 -14.30 3.85
C THR A 5 22.97 -12.84 4.24
N SER A 6 22.14 -12.15 3.48
CA SER A 6 21.76 -10.79 3.81
C SER A 6 20.90 -10.82 5.06
N LEU A 7 21.03 -9.86 5.98
CA LEU A 7 20.11 -9.73 7.11
C LEU A 7 18.65 -9.62 6.65
N LEU A 8 18.43 -9.11 5.42
CA LEU A 8 17.11 -9.02 4.80
C LEU A 8 16.57 -10.37 4.31
N ASP A 9 17.35 -11.44 4.31
CA ASP A 9 16.85 -12.79 4.00
C ASP A 9 16.06 -13.38 5.17
N ASN A 10 16.24 -12.83 6.39
CA ASN A 10 15.43 -13.17 7.54
C ASN A 10 14.02 -12.57 7.42
N SER A 11 12.99 -13.41 7.44
CA SER A 11 11.59 -13.00 7.28
C SER A 11 11.11 -12.06 8.37
N VAL A 12 11.58 -12.21 9.62
CA VAL A 12 11.23 -11.34 10.75
C VAL A 12 11.82 -9.95 10.53
N VAL A 13 13.11 -9.88 10.19
CA VAL A 13 13.80 -8.60 9.89
C VAL A 13 13.13 -7.91 8.70
N ARG A 14 12.85 -8.65 7.62
CA ARG A 14 12.17 -8.10 6.45
C ARG A 14 10.77 -7.59 6.78
N THR A 15 10.01 -8.31 7.60
CA THR A 15 8.68 -7.86 8.08
C THR A 15 8.80 -6.55 8.85
N LEU A 16 9.76 -6.44 9.77
CA LEU A 16 9.98 -5.24 10.57
C LEU A 16 10.39 -4.05 9.69
N VAL A 17 11.28 -4.27 8.72
CA VAL A 17 11.67 -3.24 7.74
C VAL A 17 10.47 -2.77 6.92
N LEU A 18 9.65 -3.68 6.40
CA LEU A 18 8.44 -3.34 5.66
C LEU A 18 7.46 -2.53 6.52
N PHE A 19 7.21 -2.99 7.75
CA PHE A 19 6.34 -2.29 8.69
C PHE A 19 6.83 -0.86 8.97
N VAL A 20 8.11 -0.70 9.32
CA VAL A 20 8.71 0.63 9.59
C VAL A 20 8.65 1.52 8.35
N ALA A 21 8.95 0.98 7.17
CA ALA A 21 8.88 1.73 5.92
C ALA A 21 7.46 2.21 5.62
N LEU A 22 6.44 1.35 5.76
CA LEU A 22 5.04 1.74 5.57
C LEU A 22 4.61 2.84 6.54
N LEU A 23 5.02 2.73 7.81
CA LEU A 23 4.74 3.75 8.83
C LEU A 23 5.39 5.10 8.47
N ILE A 24 6.66 5.08 8.08
CA ILE A 24 7.39 6.30 7.67
C ILE A 24 6.74 6.93 6.45
N ILE A 25 6.37 6.14 5.44
CA ILE A 25 5.69 6.65 4.24
C ILE A 25 4.40 7.38 4.66
N GLY A 26 3.54 6.74 5.46
CA GLY A 26 2.29 7.36 5.90
C GLY A 26 2.49 8.65 6.72
N LEU A 27 3.53 8.71 7.56
CA LEU A 27 3.86 9.91 8.33
C LEU A 27 4.38 11.04 7.43
N VAL A 28 5.29 10.72 6.50
CA VAL A 28 5.91 11.70 5.62
C VAL A 28 4.89 12.26 4.62
N THR A 29 4.02 11.44 4.05
CA THR A 29 3.02 11.88 3.07
C THR A 29 1.87 12.67 3.70
N ARG A 30 1.68 12.57 5.02
CA ARG A 30 0.69 13.37 5.74
C ARG A 30 1.00 14.86 5.74
N PHE A 31 2.26 15.26 5.93
CA PHE A 31 2.65 16.67 5.98
C PHE A 31 2.30 17.47 4.72
N PRO A 32 2.66 17.04 3.50
CA PRO A 32 2.27 17.75 2.29
C PRO A 32 0.75 17.69 2.06
N ALA A 33 0.06 16.63 2.47
CA ALA A 33 -1.40 16.54 2.34
C ALA A 33 -2.15 17.59 3.19
N LEU A 34 -1.60 17.98 4.34
CA LEU A 34 -2.18 19.05 5.17
C LEU A 34 -2.18 20.43 4.48
N GLN A 35 -1.35 20.62 3.44
CA GLN A 35 -1.33 21.87 2.66
C GLN A 35 -2.50 21.97 1.67
N PHE A 36 -3.23 20.87 1.43
CA PHE A 36 -4.34 20.80 0.47
C PHE A 36 -5.59 20.18 1.12
N PRO A 37 -6.17 20.81 2.16
CA PRO A 37 -7.32 20.26 2.90
C PRO A 37 -8.56 20.01 2.03
N GLN A 38 -8.68 20.72 0.90
CA GLN A 38 -9.72 20.53 -0.10
C GLN A 38 -9.64 19.17 -0.83
N LEU A 39 -8.47 18.53 -0.84
CA LEU A 39 -8.27 17.19 -1.42
C LEU A 39 -8.23 16.17 -0.28
N TYR A 40 -9.41 15.66 0.07
CA TYR A 40 -9.52 14.73 1.19
C TYR A 40 -8.69 13.45 0.97
N ALA A 41 -8.04 12.98 2.02
CA ALA A 41 -7.18 11.79 2.01
C ALA A 41 -6.02 11.82 0.98
N LEU A 42 -5.55 13.01 0.57
CA LEU A 42 -4.46 13.17 -0.41
C LEU A 42 -3.16 12.44 -0.01
N HIS A 43 -2.90 12.28 1.28
CA HIS A 43 -1.74 11.52 1.77
C HIS A 43 -1.72 10.07 1.27
N GLY A 44 -2.89 9.44 1.08
CA GLY A 44 -2.99 8.10 0.51
C GLY A 44 -2.65 8.06 -0.99
N VAL A 45 -2.96 9.13 -1.73
CA VAL A 45 -2.53 9.28 -3.13
C VAL A 45 -1.02 9.44 -3.22
N PHE A 46 -0.43 10.24 -2.32
CA PHE A 46 1.02 10.43 -2.25
C PHE A 46 1.77 9.17 -1.79
N ALA A 47 1.17 8.37 -0.91
CA ALA A 47 1.76 7.12 -0.42
C ALA A 47 1.68 5.98 -1.45
N ALA A 48 0.66 5.98 -2.31
CA ALA A 48 0.41 4.95 -3.33
C ALA A 48 1.66 4.50 -4.13
N PRO A 49 2.46 5.39 -4.76
CA PRO A 49 3.65 4.97 -5.50
C PRO A 49 4.70 4.30 -4.60
N PHE A 50 4.87 4.75 -3.36
CA PHE A 50 5.85 4.19 -2.43
C PHE A 50 5.41 2.82 -1.89
N PHE A 51 4.12 2.67 -1.58
CA PHE A 51 3.55 1.38 -1.20
C PHE A 51 3.73 0.37 -2.33
N SER A 52 3.43 0.78 -3.56
CA SER A 52 3.63 -0.06 -4.74
C SER A 52 5.10 -0.44 -4.95
N ALA A 53 5.99 0.55 -4.90
CA ALA A 53 7.43 0.35 -5.02
C ALA A 53 7.97 -0.61 -3.95
N LEU A 54 7.56 -0.44 -2.70
CA LEU A 54 8.00 -1.26 -1.57
C LEU A 54 7.51 -2.71 -1.71
N ALA A 55 6.25 -2.90 -2.13
CA ALA A 55 5.71 -4.23 -2.39
C ALA A 55 6.45 -4.93 -3.54
N LEU A 56 6.71 -4.23 -4.65
CA LEU A 56 7.44 -4.82 -5.77
C LEU A 56 8.90 -5.10 -5.42
N TRP A 57 9.56 -4.20 -4.69
CA TRP A 57 10.91 -4.40 -4.15
C TRP A 57 11.01 -5.67 -3.30
N HIS A 58 9.97 -5.94 -2.49
CA HIS A 58 9.88 -7.14 -1.66
C HIS A 58 9.71 -8.40 -2.51
N PHE A 59 8.79 -8.40 -3.47
CA PHE A 59 8.57 -9.55 -4.36
C PHE A 59 9.78 -9.84 -5.26
N ASN A 60 10.45 -8.80 -5.78
CA ASN A 60 11.68 -8.91 -6.57
C ASN A 60 12.85 -9.58 -5.84
N ARG A 61 12.79 -9.66 -4.50
CA ARG A 61 13.73 -10.38 -3.61
C ARG A 61 13.16 -11.70 -3.11
N ALA A 62 12.30 -12.35 -3.91
CA ALA A 62 11.61 -13.59 -3.56
C ALA A 62 10.83 -13.51 -2.24
N GLY A 63 10.35 -12.31 -1.88
CA GLY A 63 9.57 -12.08 -0.68
C GLY A 63 8.22 -12.78 -0.72
N ASN A 64 7.82 -13.38 0.40
CA ASN A 64 6.50 -14.01 0.53
C ASN A 64 5.43 -12.95 0.81
N VAL A 65 4.24 -13.10 0.22
CA VAL A 65 3.08 -12.23 0.51
C VAL A 65 2.72 -12.21 1.99
N TRP A 66 2.95 -13.30 2.72
CA TRP A 66 2.70 -13.36 4.16
C TRP A 66 3.56 -12.39 4.96
N THR A 67 4.81 -12.15 4.56
CA THR A 67 5.69 -11.15 5.19
C THR A 67 5.10 -9.74 5.05
N LEU A 68 4.60 -9.41 3.85
CA LEU A 68 3.95 -8.13 3.60
C LEU A 68 2.62 -8.03 4.35
N PHE A 69 1.84 -9.10 4.37
CA PHE A 69 0.59 -9.19 5.13
C PHE A 69 0.81 -8.95 6.64
N VAL A 70 1.79 -9.61 7.26
CA VAL A 70 2.10 -9.42 8.69
C VAL A 70 2.59 -7.99 8.95
N ALA A 71 3.39 -7.39 8.06
CA ALA A 71 3.79 -6.00 8.19
C ALA A 71 2.59 -5.05 8.17
N VAL A 72 1.63 -5.26 7.27
CA VAL A 72 0.40 -4.47 7.18
C VAL A 72 -0.50 -4.73 8.39
N LEU A 73 -0.55 -5.95 8.94
CA LEU A 73 -1.25 -6.24 10.19
C LEU A 73 -0.65 -5.47 11.38
N GLY A 74 0.69 -5.37 11.45
CA GLY A 74 1.36 -4.55 12.44
C GLY A 74 0.95 -3.08 12.33
N LEU A 75 0.89 -2.56 11.09
CA LEU A 75 0.41 -1.20 10.82
C LEU A 75 -1.07 -1.04 11.23
N ALA A 76 -1.92 -1.99 10.86
CA ALA A 76 -3.33 -2.02 11.23
C ALA A 76 -3.54 -2.06 12.74
N ALA A 77 -2.71 -2.79 13.50
CA ALA A 77 -2.77 -2.83 14.95
C ALA A 77 -2.39 -1.47 15.58
N VAL A 78 -1.32 -0.84 15.08
CA VAL A 78 -0.92 0.50 15.54
C VAL A 78 -2.02 1.53 15.25
N LEU A 79 -2.53 1.56 14.02
CA LEU A 79 -3.61 2.48 13.66
C LEU A 79 -4.91 2.16 14.41
N GLY A 80 -5.21 0.89 14.62
CA GLY A 80 -6.35 0.37 15.38
C GLY A 80 -6.35 0.80 16.83
N SER A 81 -5.16 0.93 17.44
CA SER A 81 -5.01 1.47 18.80
C SER A 81 -5.44 2.93 18.92
N MET A 82 -5.41 3.69 17.81
CA MET A 82 -5.85 5.08 17.75
C MET A 82 -7.32 5.19 17.33
N SER A 83 -7.76 4.35 16.39
CA SER A 83 -9.15 4.25 15.95
C SER A 83 -9.42 2.88 15.34
N LEU A 84 -10.46 2.21 15.83
CA LEU A 84 -10.89 0.91 15.32
C LEU A 84 -11.13 0.94 13.80
N VAL A 85 -11.71 2.03 13.29
CA VAL A 85 -11.98 2.20 11.86
C VAL A 85 -10.69 2.19 11.05
N MET A 86 -9.65 2.89 11.51
CA MET A 86 -8.34 2.89 10.83
C MET A 86 -7.72 1.50 10.79
N GLY A 87 -7.76 0.79 11.91
CA GLY A 87 -7.25 -0.59 11.97
C GLY A 87 -8.00 -1.53 11.03
N LEU A 88 -9.35 -1.46 11.01
CA LEU A 88 -10.18 -2.30 10.14
C LEU A 88 -9.98 -1.98 8.65
N SER A 89 -9.80 -0.71 8.28
CA SER A 89 -9.53 -0.33 6.89
C SER A 89 -8.20 -0.89 6.38
N PHE A 90 -7.13 -0.86 7.19
CA PHE A 90 -5.84 -1.45 6.82
C PHE A 90 -5.83 -2.99 6.89
N LEU A 91 -6.61 -3.57 7.81
CA LEU A 91 -6.88 -5.01 7.81
C LEU A 91 -7.56 -5.44 6.50
N ALA A 92 -8.58 -4.70 6.06
CA ALA A 92 -9.27 -4.96 4.80
C ALA A 92 -8.30 -4.88 3.61
N LEU A 93 -7.41 -3.87 3.58
CA LEU A 93 -6.34 -3.75 2.57
C LEU A 93 -5.45 -5.01 2.54
N ALA A 94 -5.01 -5.48 3.70
CA ALA A 94 -4.18 -6.68 3.83
C ALA A 94 -4.89 -7.94 3.30
N VAL A 95 -6.18 -8.10 3.62
CA VAL A 95 -7.00 -9.21 3.15
C VAL A 95 -7.24 -9.11 1.64
N CYS A 96 -7.56 -7.93 1.11
CA CYS A 96 -7.74 -7.69 -0.32
C CYS A 96 -6.49 -8.08 -1.11
N LEU A 97 -5.29 -7.76 -0.61
CA LEU A 97 -4.03 -8.16 -1.24
C LEU A 97 -3.89 -9.68 -1.33
N LEU A 98 -4.19 -10.42 -0.26
CA LEU A 98 -4.12 -11.88 -0.25
C LEU A 98 -5.13 -12.48 -1.23
N VAL A 99 -6.38 -12.04 -1.16
CA VAL A 99 -7.46 -12.51 -2.05
C VAL A 99 -7.10 -12.24 -3.51
N PHE A 100 -6.59 -11.05 -3.82
CA PHE A 100 -6.20 -10.68 -5.17
C PHE A 100 -5.03 -11.52 -5.68
N ARG A 101 -4.00 -11.74 -4.86
CA ARG A 101 -2.88 -12.62 -5.24
C ARG A 101 -3.33 -14.05 -5.50
N CYS A 102 -4.26 -14.57 -4.69
CA CYS A 102 -4.88 -15.88 -4.89
C CYS A 102 -5.70 -15.95 -6.18
N ALA A 103 -6.48 -14.90 -6.50
CA ALA A 103 -7.23 -14.81 -7.75
C ALA A 103 -6.30 -14.84 -8.98
N LEU A 104 -5.13 -14.20 -8.87
CA LEU A 104 -4.12 -14.15 -9.92
C LEU A 104 -3.18 -15.37 -9.97
N ARG A 105 -3.51 -16.48 -9.29
CA ARG A 105 -2.64 -17.69 -9.24
C ARG A 105 -2.29 -18.29 -10.60
N LYS A 106 -3.15 -18.11 -11.60
CA LYS A 106 -2.95 -18.62 -12.97
C LYS A 106 -2.05 -17.72 -13.84
N MET A 107 -1.74 -16.51 -13.37
CA MET A 107 -0.93 -15.55 -14.11
C MET A 107 0.57 -15.82 -13.90
N ASN A 108 1.40 -15.42 -14.87
CA ASN A 108 2.86 -15.46 -14.73
C ASN A 108 3.28 -14.78 -13.41
N PRO A 109 4.16 -15.40 -12.59
CA PRO A 109 4.67 -14.84 -11.34
C PRO A 109 5.12 -13.37 -11.43
N ALA A 110 5.88 -12.99 -12.46
CA ALA A 110 6.39 -11.62 -12.60
C ALA A 110 5.26 -10.59 -12.78
N ARG A 111 4.31 -10.88 -13.68
CA ARG A 111 3.13 -10.03 -13.88
C ARG A 111 2.24 -9.99 -12.64
N ARG A 112 2.17 -11.10 -11.89
CA ARG A 112 1.38 -11.19 -10.66
C ARG A 112 1.95 -10.31 -9.57
N ASP A 113 3.28 -10.27 -9.44
CA ASP A 113 3.97 -9.44 -8.47
C ASP A 113 3.78 -7.95 -8.79
N ILE A 114 3.88 -7.55 -10.07
CA ILE A 114 3.55 -6.19 -10.53
C ILE A 114 2.09 -5.86 -10.21
N ALA A 115 1.13 -6.70 -10.60
CA ALA A 115 -0.28 -6.45 -10.35
C ALA A 115 -0.61 -6.32 -8.85
N CYS A 116 -0.03 -7.19 -8.00
CA CYS A 116 -0.19 -7.11 -6.55
C CYS A 116 0.41 -5.82 -5.98
N ALA A 117 1.58 -5.41 -6.46
CA ALA A 117 2.21 -4.16 -6.05
C ALA A 117 1.38 -2.93 -6.45
N VAL A 118 0.85 -2.90 -7.67
CA VAL A 118 -0.03 -1.81 -8.13
C VAL A 118 -1.29 -1.75 -7.28
N LEU A 119 -1.95 -2.89 -7.04
CA LEU A 119 -3.13 -2.94 -6.18
C LEU A 119 -2.83 -2.45 -4.76
N PHE A 120 -1.71 -2.89 -4.18
CA PHE A 120 -1.33 -2.54 -2.83
C PHE A 120 -1.16 -1.01 -2.66
N GLY A 121 -0.53 -0.34 -3.62
CA GLY A 121 -0.45 1.13 -3.63
C GLY A 121 -1.80 1.79 -3.90
N ALA A 122 -2.55 1.30 -4.88
CA ALA A 122 -3.83 1.88 -5.28
C ALA A 122 -4.90 1.80 -4.19
N LEU A 123 -4.87 0.79 -3.32
CA LEU A 123 -5.82 0.61 -2.23
C LEU A 123 -5.60 1.55 -1.04
N ASP A 124 -4.44 2.21 -0.94
CA ASP A 124 -4.15 3.08 0.19
C ASP A 124 -5.10 4.30 0.25
N TYR A 125 -5.33 4.95 -0.89
CA TYR A 125 -6.28 6.07 -1.01
C TYR A 125 -7.72 5.71 -0.59
N PRO A 126 -8.38 4.68 -1.16
CA PRO A 126 -9.73 4.32 -0.74
C PRO A 126 -9.79 3.87 0.73
N CYS A 127 -8.74 3.25 1.27
CA CYS A 127 -8.69 2.95 2.70
C CYS A 127 -8.69 4.23 3.55
N ALA A 128 -7.87 5.22 3.21
CA ALA A 128 -7.86 6.51 3.91
C ALA A 128 -9.18 7.28 3.76
N LEU A 129 -9.82 7.21 2.58
CA LEU A 129 -11.13 7.82 2.33
C LEU A 129 -12.24 7.18 3.19
N VAL A 130 -12.28 5.85 3.26
CA VAL A 130 -13.26 5.11 4.08
C VAL A 130 -13.13 5.48 5.55
N VAL A 131 -11.89 5.58 6.06
CA VAL A 131 -11.63 6.08 7.42
C VAL A 131 -12.23 7.46 7.62
N GLY A 132 -12.07 8.34 6.63
CA GLY A 132 -12.59 9.70 6.69
C GLY A 132 -14.10 9.79 6.77
N ILE A 133 -14.78 9.01 5.93
CA ILE A 133 -16.24 8.90 5.93
C ILE A 133 -16.73 8.35 7.26
N ALA A 134 -16.16 7.23 7.71
CA ALA A 134 -16.60 6.55 8.92
C ALA A 134 -16.26 7.31 10.21
N SER A 135 -15.24 8.16 10.20
CA SER A 135 -14.93 9.07 11.31
C SER A 135 -15.73 10.38 11.28
N GLY A 136 -16.54 10.61 10.23
CA GLY A 136 -17.28 11.86 10.05
C GLY A 136 -16.42 13.07 9.65
N SER A 137 -15.13 12.86 9.35
CA SER A 137 -14.22 13.92 8.92
C SER A 137 -14.33 14.24 7.42
N TYR A 138 -15.05 13.42 6.66
CA TYR A 138 -15.41 13.69 5.27
C TYR A 138 -16.90 13.42 5.06
N ILE A 139 -17.61 14.41 4.53
CA ILE A 139 -19.01 14.29 4.13
C ILE A 139 -19.03 14.06 2.63
N GLY A 140 -19.43 12.87 2.20
CA GLY A 140 -19.56 12.55 0.78
C GLY A 140 -20.69 13.35 0.15
N THR A 141 -20.36 14.34 -0.68
CA THR A 141 -21.32 15.05 -1.53
C THR A 141 -21.25 14.50 -2.96
N LEU A 142 -22.35 14.62 -3.72
CA LEU A 142 -22.37 14.21 -5.13
C LEU A 142 -21.34 14.98 -5.96
N GLU A 143 -21.09 16.24 -5.61
CA GLU A 143 -20.10 17.11 -6.27
C GLU A 143 -18.65 16.66 -6.04
N ALA A 144 -18.38 15.90 -4.98
CA ALA A 144 -17.05 15.41 -4.67
C ALA A 144 -16.71 14.08 -5.35
N ILE A 145 -17.71 13.38 -5.92
CA ILE A 145 -17.52 12.11 -6.64
C ILE A 145 -16.45 12.22 -7.76
N PRO A 146 -16.50 13.23 -8.65
CA PRO A 146 -15.50 13.37 -9.71
C PRO A 146 -14.07 13.53 -9.17
N ILE A 147 -13.91 14.28 -8.07
CA ILE A 147 -12.61 14.50 -7.43
C ILE A 147 -12.10 13.19 -6.82
N VAL A 148 -12.95 12.44 -6.11
CA VAL A 148 -12.59 11.14 -5.54
C VAL A 148 -12.17 10.16 -6.64
N LEU A 149 -12.92 10.09 -7.74
CA LEU A 149 -12.58 9.23 -8.88
C LEU A 149 -11.27 9.65 -9.54
N LEU A 150 -11.03 10.95 -9.70
CA LEU A 150 -9.77 11.48 -10.21
C LEU A 150 -8.60 11.11 -9.30
N LEU A 151 -8.72 11.32 -7.99
CA LEU A 151 -7.67 10.99 -7.02
C LEU A 151 -7.39 9.47 -6.97
N ALA A 152 -8.43 8.65 -7.06
CA ALA A 152 -8.28 7.20 -7.18
C ALA A 152 -7.54 6.82 -8.47
N ALA A 153 -7.90 7.41 -9.60
CA ALA A 153 -7.21 7.18 -10.88
C ALA A 153 -5.74 7.62 -10.83
N VAL A 154 -5.45 8.75 -10.18
CA VAL A 154 -4.08 9.22 -9.95
C VAL A 154 -3.31 8.25 -9.06
N ALA A 155 -3.91 7.75 -7.97
CA ALA A 155 -3.26 6.77 -7.09
C ALA A 155 -2.92 5.46 -7.85
N VAL A 156 -3.84 4.99 -8.70
CA VAL A 156 -3.61 3.84 -9.60
C VAL A 156 -2.47 4.14 -10.58
N GLY A 157 -2.51 5.30 -11.25
CA GLY A 157 -1.49 5.70 -12.22
C GLY A 157 -0.10 5.83 -11.62
N LEU A 158 0.02 6.45 -10.44
CA LEU A 158 1.27 6.58 -9.70
C LEU A 158 1.79 5.21 -9.23
N SER A 159 0.91 4.34 -8.76
CA SER A 159 1.27 2.97 -8.37
C SER A 159 1.78 2.17 -9.57
N LEU A 160 1.10 2.27 -10.70
CA LEU A 160 1.52 1.63 -11.95
C LEU A 160 2.88 2.16 -12.41
N LEU A 161 3.06 3.48 -12.43
CA LEU A 161 4.33 4.10 -12.80
C LEU A 161 5.47 3.59 -11.89
N ALA A 162 5.28 3.60 -10.58
CA ALA A 162 6.28 3.12 -9.63
C ALA A 162 6.62 1.63 -9.82
N ALA A 163 5.60 0.80 -10.06
CA ALA A 163 5.80 -0.62 -10.35
C ALA A 163 6.57 -0.83 -11.66
N LEU A 164 6.27 -0.07 -12.72
CA LEU A 164 6.97 -0.17 -14.00
C LEU A 164 8.42 0.28 -13.90
N LEU A 165 8.71 1.35 -13.15
CA LEU A 165 10.09 1.83 -12.91
C LEU A 165 10.96 0.82 -12.14
N LEU A 166 10.35 -0.08 -11.38
CA LEU A 166 11.03 -1.09 -10.57
C LEU A 166 10.88 -2.52 -11.10
N ALA A 167 10.13 -2.69 -12.19
CA ALA A 167 10.05 -3.97 -12.88
C ALA A 167 11.45 -4.33 -13.41
N LYS A 168 11.95 -5.51 -13.07
CA LYS A 168 13.18 -6.01 -13.68
C LYS A 168 12.90 -6.21 -15.18
N GLU A 169 13.76 -5.68 -16.04
CA GLU A 169 13.79 -6.10 -17.44
C GLU A 169 14.03 -7.62 -17.45
N GLU A 170 13.07 -8.39 -17.95
CA GLU A 170 13.34 -9.75 -18.42
C GLU A 170 14.25 -9.61 -19.64
N ARG A 171 15.57 -9.58 -19.42
CA ARG A 171 16.57 -9.76 -20.48
C ARG A 171 16.85 -11.24 -20.68
#